data_AF-A0A4Q3VIU9-F1
#
_entry.id   AF-A0A4Q3VIU9-F1
#
_cell.length_a   1.000
_cell.length_b   1.000
_cell.length_c   1.000
_cell.angle_alpha   90.00
_cell.angle_beta   90.00
_cell.angle_gamma   90.00
#
_symmetry.space_group_name_H-M   'P 1'
#
loop_
_entity.id
_entity.type
_entity.pdbx_description
1 polymer ?
#
loop_
_entity_poly.entity_id
_entity_poly.type
_entity_poly.pdbx_seq_one_letter_code
_entity_poly.pdbx_strand_id
1 'polypeptide(L)'
;TILGGIAFLACQAWEWTHMLTASKDVLVNGKIEQWPTTIMRNAYGPLVEHNGQMVATPGPQLFGGFFFGITGFHGFHVFSGVIINIIMLIKVRLKHFDQRGHYEMIEKAGLYWHFVDLVWVFVFLCFYLI
;
A
#
# COMPACT_ATOMS: atom_id res chain seq x y z
N THR A 1 -0.10 16.28 -7.31
CA THR A 1 -0.50 14.89 -7.59
C THR A 1 0.66 13.98 -7.94
N ILE A 2 1.49 14.24 -8.97
CA ILE A 2 2.61 13.35 -9.34
C ILE A 2 3.59 13.10 -8.18
N LEU A 3 4.10 14.16 -7.55
CA LEU A 3 5.00 14.04 -6.39
C LEU A 3 4.34 13.30 -5.22
N GLY A 4 3.04 13.54 -4.99
CA GLY A 4 2.26 12.83 -3.98
C GLY A 4 2.15 11.33 -4.28
N GLY A 5 1.90 10.96 -5.55
CA GLY A 5 1.86 9.56 -5.98
C GLY A 5 3.21 8.85 -5.86
N ILE A 6 4.32 9.54 -6.16
CA ILE A 6 5.67 8.98 -5.97
C ILE A 6 5.99 8.79 -4.49
N ALA A 7 5.71 9.80 -3.66
CA ALA A 7 5.92 9.70 -2.21
C ALA A 7 5.07 8.58 -1.59
N PHE A 8 3.84 8.41 -2.07
CA PHE A 8 2.95 7.33 -1.68
C PHE A 8 3.53 5.95 -2.02
N LEU A 9 3.97 5.74 -3.27
CA LEU A 9 4.59 4.48 -3.69
C LEU A 9 5.87 4.17 -2.89
N ALA A 10 6.67 5.19 -2.58
CA ALA A 10 7.87 5.03 -1.75
C ALA A 10 7.50 4.61 -0.32
N CYS A 11 6.48 5.23 0.27
CA CYS A 11 5.98 4.85 1.60
C CYS A 11 5.49 3.39 1.61
N GLN A 12 4.71 3.00 0.60
CA GLN A 12 4.19 1.63 0.49
C GLN A 12 5.31 0.60 0.32
N ALA A 13 6.31 0.91 -0.51
CA ALA A 13 7.47 0.04 -0.69
C ALA A 13 8.31 -0.07 0.60
N TRP A 14 8.47 1.03 1.33
CA TRP A 14 9.15 1.03 2.63
C TRP A 14 8.41 0.17 3.65
N GLU A 15 7.09 0.37 3.78
CA GLU A 15 6.24 -0.41 4.67
C GLU A 15 6.35 -1.91 4.39
N TRP A 16 6.22 -2.32 3.12
CA TRP A 16 6.36 -3.72 2.71
C TRP A 16 7.72 -4.29 3.11
N THR A 17 8.79 -3.55 2.84
CA THR A 17 10.15 -3.97 3.18
C THR A 17 10.31 -4.11 4.69
N HIS A 18 9.75 -3.17 5.46
CA HIS A 18 9.77 -3.21 6.91
C HIS A 18 8.99 -4.42 7.45
N MET A 19 7.80 -4.71 6.94
CA MET A 19 7.02 -5.88 7.40
C MET A 19 7.67 -7.23 7.09
N LEU A 20 8.37 -7.32 5.94
CA LEU A 20 9.06 -8.54 5.51
C LEU A 20 10.39 -8.75 6.24
N THR A 21 11.07 -7.68 6.63
CA THR A 21 12.42 -7.73 7.21
C THR A 21 12.41 -7.59 8.73
N ALA A 22 11.46 -6.83 9.29
CA ALA A 22 11.31 -6.67 10.72
C ALA A 22 10.62 -7.92 11.30
N SER A 23 11.38 -8.68 12.09
CA SER A 23 10.84 -9.79 12.87
C SER A 23 10.32 -9.28 14.21
N LYS A 24 9.18 -9.83 14.66
CA LYS A 24 8.62 -9.61 16.00
C LYS A 24 8.68 -10.90 16.81
N ASP A 25 8.78 -10.76 18.12
CA ASP A 25 8.77 -11.88 19.05
C ASP A 25 7.34 -12.43 19.18
N VAL A 26 7.16 -13.66 18.73
CA VAL A 26 5.88 -14.37 18.70
C VAL A 26 5.96 -15.63 19.55
N LEU A 27 4.97 -15.83 20.41
CA LEU A 27 4.87 -17.02 21.24
C LEU A 27 4.24 -18.18 20.46
N VAL A 28 5.04 -19.19 20.13
CA VAL A 28 4.63 -20.38 19.39
C VAL A 28 4.92 -21.61 20.24
N ASN A 29 3.89 -22.34 20.64
CA ASN A 29 4.03 -23.58 21.43
C ASN A 29 4.89 -23.42 22.71
N GLY A 30 4.79 -22.27 23.38
CA GLY A 30 5.55 -21.96 24.61
C GLY A 30 7.01 -21.57 24.39
N LYS A 31 7.44 -21.34 23.15
CA LYS A 31 8.75 -20.76 22.81
C LYS A 31 8.55 -19.41 22.12
N ILE A 32 9.48 -18.49 22.40
CA ILE A 32 9.53 -17.20 21.70
C ILE A 32 10.29 -17.42 20.40
N GLU A 33 9.62 -17.22 19.27
CA GLU A 33 10.20 -17.26 17.93
C GLU A 33 10.08 -15.91 17.25
N GLN A 34 11.09 -15.54 16.47
CA GLN A 34 11.09 -14.28 15.72
C GLN A 34 10.52 -14.49 14.32
N TRP A 35 9.32 -13.95 14.09
CA TRP A 35 8.62 -14.08 12.81
C TRP A 35 8.50 -12.73 12.10
N PRO A 36 8.87 -12.64 10.82
CA PRO A 36 8.45 -11.53 9.97
C PRO A 36 6.98 -11.67 9.56
N THR A 37 6.36 -10.56 9.14
CA THR A 37 5.00 -10.59 8.59
C THR A 37 5.07 -10.82 7.09
N THR A 38 4.66 -12.00 6.67
CA THR A 38 4.68 -12.46 5.28
C THR A 38 3.29 -12.91 4.86
N ILE A 39 3.14 -13.30 3.59
CA ILE A 39 1.89 -13.89 3.08
C ILE A 39 1.45 -15.12 3.88
N MET A 40 2.41 -15.85 4.49
CA MET A 40 2.16 -17.12 5.17
C MET A 40 2.27 -17.05 6.69
N ARG A 41 2.80 -15.96 7.25
CA ARG A 41 3.03 -15.80 8.69
C ARG A 41 2.61 -14.40 9.12
N ASN A 42 1.80 -14.34 10.16
CA ASN A 42 1.33 -13.08 10.72
C ASN A 42 1.80 -12.96 12.17
N ALA A 43 2.70 -12.00 12.41
CA ALA A 43 3.23 -11.71 13.75
C ALA A 43 2.33 -10.72 14.54
N TYR A 44 1.23 -10.25 13.95
CA TYR A 44 0.27 -9.33 14.57
C TYR A 44 -0.95 -10.09 15.12
N GLY A 45 -0.77 -10.72 16.28
CA GLY A 45 -1.87 -11.27 17.08
C GLY A 45 -1.96 -10.62 18.46
N PRO A 46 -2.92 -11.04 19.30
CA PRO A 46 -3.07 -10.55 20.67
C PRO A 46 -1.76 -10.65 21.47
N LEU A 47 -1.47 -9.62 22.25
CA LEU A 47 -0.32 -9.60 23.15
C LEU A 47 -0.65 -10.39 24.41
N VAL A 48 0.27 -11.28 24.81
CA VAL A 48 0.16 -12.11 26.01
C VAL A 48 1.43 -11.97 26.83
N GLU A 49 1.29 -11.93 28.16
CA GLU A 49 2.43 -11.93 29.06
C GLU A 49 3.01 -13.34 29.17
N HIS A 50 4.31 -13.48 28.87
CA HIS A 50 5.05 -14.73 29.01
C HIS A 50 6.41 -14.44 29.67
N ASN A 51 6.67 -15.04 30.84
CA ASN A 51 7.91 -14.87 31.60
C ASN A 51 8.27 -13.39 31.90
N GLY A 52 7.28 -12.55 32.19
CA GLY A 52 7.47 -11.13 32.48
C GLY A 52 7.73 -10.24 31.26
N GLN A 53 7.59 -10.78 30.04
CA GLN A 53 7.67 -10.03 28.78
C GLN A 53 6.34 -10.10 28.02
N MET A 54 5.95 -9.00 27.38
CA MET A 54 4.78 -8.97 26.49
C MET A 54 5.20 -9.47 25.11
N VAL A 55 4.65 -10.61 24.70
CA VAL A 55 4.93 -11.26 23.41
C VAL A 55 3.65 -11.38 22.59
N ALA A 56 3.75 -11.24 21.27
CA ALA A 56 2.59 -11.40 20.39
C ALA A 56 2.26 -12.88 20.21
N THR A 57 0.99 -13.22 20.01
CA THR A 57 0.60 -14.55 19.52
C THR A 57 0.50 -14.54 17.99
N PRO A 58 0.59 -15.70 17.31
CA PRO A 58 0.37 -15.77 15.86
C PRO A 58 -1.02 -15.24 15.49
N GLY A 59 -1.05 -14.22 14.62
CA GLY A 59 -2.30 -13.71 14.08
C GLY A 59 -2.87 -14.62 12.99
N PRO A 60 -4.06 -14.28 12.45
CA PRO A 60 -4.67 -15.05 11.36
C PRO A 60 -3.73 -15.15 10.15
N GLN A 61 -3.52 -16.37 9.65
CA GLN A 61 -2.56 -16.65 8.59
C GLN A 61 -2.93 -15.98 7.24
N LEU A 62 -4.22 -15.83 6.98
CA LEU A 62 -4.74 -15.24 5.74
C LEU A 62 -4.55 -13.70 5.67
N PHE A 63 -4.31 -13.04 6.80
CA PHE A 63 -4.19 -11.58 6.85
C PHE A 63 -3.08 -11.08 5.93
N GLY A 64 -1.89 -11.66 6.00
CA GLY A 64 -0.75 -11.25 5.17
C GLY A 64 -1.05 -11.39 3.68
N GLY A 65 -1.67 -12.50 3.26
CA GLY A 65 -2.04 -12.71 1.86
C GLY A 65 -3.03 -11.68 1.32
N PHE A 66 -4.09 -11.36 2.08
CA PHE A 66 -5.05 -10.33 1.67
C PHE A 66 -4.43 -8.93 1.70
N PHE A 67 -3.66 -8.61 2.74
CA PHE A 67 -3.00 -7.31 2.88
C PHE A 67 -2.04 -7.04 1.72
N PHE A 68 -1.06 -7.91 1.49
CA PHE A 68 -0.08 -7.74 0.41
C PHE A 68 -0.74 -7.84 -0.98
N GLY A 69 -1.76 -8.69 -1.15
CA GLY A 69 -2.49 -8.83 -2.41
C GLY A 69 -3.25 -7.56 -2.79
N ILE A 70 -4.09 -7.04 -1.88
CA ILE A 70 -4.95 -5.88 -2.15
C ILE A 70 -4.11 -4.60 -2.25
N THR A 71 -3.21 -4.37 -1.29
CA THR A 71 -2.36 -3.16 -1.31
C THR A 71 -1.38 -3.17 -2.49
N GLY A 72 -0.90 -4.35 -2.91
CA GLY A 72 -0.02 -4.49 -4.07
C GLY A 72 -0.73 -4.21 -5.39
N PHE A 73 -1.94 -4.75 -5.57
CA PHE A 73 -2.76 -4.48 -6.76
C PHE A 73 -3.14 -3.00 -6.84
N HIS A 74 -3.46 -2.38 -5.71
CA HIS A 74 -3.71 -0.96 -5.64
C HIS A 74 -2.45 -0.13 -5.97
N GLY A 75 -1.29 -0.47 -5.40
CA GLY A 75 -0.02 0.18 -5.72
C GLY A 75 0.33 0.12 -7.22
N PHE A 76 -0.01 -0.98 -7.90
CA PHE A 76 0.13 -1.07 -9.36
C PHE A 76 -0.76 -0.05 -10.11
N HIS A 77 -1.98 0.19 -9.65
CA HIS A 77 -2.87 1.22 -10.23
C HIS A 77 -2.36 2.64 -9.97
N VAL A 78 -1.84 2.90 -8.77
CA VAL A 78 -1.20 4.20 -8.47
C VAL A 78 0.00 4.42 -9.39
N PHE A 79 0.85 3.40 -9.57
CA PHE A 79 2.00 3.48 -10.46
C PHE A 79 1.62 3.79 -11.91
N SER A 80 0.64 3.08 -12.48
CA SER A 80 0.16 3.37 -13.83
C SER A 80 -0.47 4.76 -13.94
N GLY A 81 -1.19 5.22 -12.91
CA GLY A 81 -1.71 6.58 -12.84
C GLY A 81 -0.64 7.66 -12.78
N VAL A 82 0.47 7.43 -12.06
CA VAL A 82 1.61 8.36 -12.02
C VAL A 82 2.22 8.48 -13.42
N ILE A 83 2.39 7.36 -14.13
CA ILE A 83 2.88 7.36 -15.52
C ILE A 83 1.94 8.17 -16.43
N ILE A 84 0.62 7.95 -16.33
CA ILE A 84 -0.37 8.71 -17.11
C ILE A 84 -0.24 10.21 -16.80
N ASN A 85 -0.16 10.59 -15.53
CA ASN A 85 0.02 12.00 -15.14
C ASN A 85 1.32 12.61 -15.66
N ILE A 86 2.42 11.85 -15.68
CA ILE A 86 3.70 12.30 -16.27
C ILE A 86 3.56 12.53 -17.79
N ILE A 87 2.92 11.60 -18.52
CA ILE A 87 2.67 11.75 -19.96
C ILE A 87 1.82 12.99 -20.23
N MET A 88 0.79 13.22 -19.41
CA MET A 88 -0.09 14.38 -19.55
C MET A 88 0.65 15.69 -19.28
N LEU A 89 1.52 15.73 -18.25
CA LEU A 89 2.38 16.87 -17.97
C LEU A 89 3.29 17.21 -19.16
N ILE A 90 3.91 16.20 -19.77
CA ILE A 90 4.74 16.37 -20.96
C ILE A 90 3.91 16.94 -22.11
N LYS A 91 2.73 16.37 -22.40
CA LYS A 91 1.85 16.83 -23.49
C LYS A 91 1.36 18.27 -23.30
N VAL A 92 1.11 18.70 -22.07
CA VAL A 92 0.77 20.11 -21.74
C VAL A 92 1.96 21.03 -22.01
N ARG A 93 3.18 20.64 -21.60
CA ARG A 93 4.40 21.43 -21.85
C ARG A 93 4.70 21.61 -23.34
N LEU A 94 4.37 20.63 -24.17
CA LEU A 94 4.50 20.71 -25.64
C LEU A 94 3.37 21.52 -26.32
N LYS A 95 2.51 22.25 -25.58
CA LYS A 95 1.34 23.01 -26.09
C LYS A 95 0.38 22.19 -26.97
N HIS A 96 0.38 20.87 -26.83
CA HIS A 96 -0.39 19.97 -27.69
C HIS A 96 -1.91 20.09 -27.48
N PHE A 97 -2.33 20.61 -26.33
CA PHE A 97 -3.74 20.86 -25.99
C PHE A 97 -4.24 22.21 -26.50
N ASP A 98 -3.37 23.22 -26.54
CA ASP A 98 -3.65 24.57 -27.05
C ASP A 98 -3.97 24.54 -28.56
N GLN A 99 -3.39 23.58 -29.28
CA GLN A 99 -3.64 23.36 -30.72
C GLN A 99 -4.90 22.53 -31.02
N ARG A 100 -5.44 21.78 -30.04
CA ARG A 100 -6.59 20.87 -30.27
C ARG A 100 -7.93 21.40 -29.72
N GLY A 101 -7.91 22.38 -28.82
CA GLY A 101 -9.11 23.08 -28.32
C GLY A 101 -10.03 22.26 -27.41
N HIS A 102 -9.70 21.01 -27.07
CA HIS A 102 -10.49 20.16 -26.18
C HIS A 102 -9.63 19.54 -25.07
N TYR A 103 -10.08 19.69 -23.82
CA TYR A 103 -9.38 19.22 -22.61
C TYR A 103 -9.83 17.84 -22.13
N GLU A 104 -10.66 17.11 -22.89
CA GLU A 104 -11.24 15.83 -22.47
C GLU A 104 -10.23 14.80 -21.96
N MET A 105 -9.02 14.77 -22.54
CA MET A 105 -8.01 13.79 -22.15
C MET A 105 -7.51 14.05 -20.71
N ILE A 106 -7.44 15.33 -20.28
CA ILE A 106 -7.04 15.71 -18.92
C ILE A 106 -8.16 15.35 -17.93
N GLU A 107 -9.41 15.59 -18.29
CA GLU A 107 -10.56 15.22 -17.44
C GLU A 107 -10.64 13.71 -17.22
N LYS A 108 -10.46 12.91 -18.28
CA LYS A 108 -10.42 11.44 -18.19
C LYS A 108 -9.26 10.95 -17.32
N ALA A 109 -8.08 11.57 -17.43
CA ALA A 109 -6.93 11.24 -16.58
C ALA A 109 -7.14 11.67 -15.11
N GLY A 110 -7.76 12.82 -14.88
CA GLY A 110 -8.13 13.30 -13.55
C GLY A 110 -9.15 12.39 -12.88
N LEU A 111 -10.15 11.92 -13.63
CA LEU A 111 -11.15 10.98 -13.14
C LEU A 111 -10.53 9.62 -12.77
N TYR A 112 -9.58 9.12 -13.57
CA TYR A 112 -8.80 7.93 -13.21
C TYR A 112 -8.03 8.12 -11.90
N TRP A 113 -7.38 9.28 -11.73
CA TRP A 113 -6.63 9.57 -10.51
C TRP A 113 -7.53 9.65 -9.28
N HIS A 114 -8.70 10.27 -9.39
CA HIS A 114 -9.70 10.30 -8.32
C HIS A 114 -10.27 8.92 -8.00
N PHE A 115 -10.51 8.07 -9.00
CA PHE A 115 -10.94 6.70 -8.78
C PHE A 115 -9.91 5.92 -7.94
N VAL A 116 -8.63 6.04 -8.27
CA VAL A 116 -7.56 5.41 -7.50
C VAL A 116 -7.56 5.94 -6.05
N ASP A 117 -7.69 7.26 -5.85
CA ASP A 117 -7.77 7.86 -4.51
C ASP A 117 -8.95 7.32 -3.67
N LEU A 118 -10.13 7.17 -4.28
CA LEU A 118 -11.31 6.59 -3.60
C LEU A 118 -11.10 5.13 -3.18
N VAL A 119 -10.47 4.31 -4.04
CA VAL A 119 -10.12 2.93 -3.68
C VAL A 119 -9.13 2.91 -2.52
N TRP A 120 -8.17 3.83 -2.48
CA TRP A 120 -7.22 3.91 -1.37
C TRP A 120 -7.91 4.20 -0.03
N VAL A 121 -8.83 5.16 0.01
CA VAL A 121 -9.59 5.48 1.23
C VAL A 121 -10.32 4.25 1.77
N PHE A 122 -10.88 3.41 0.88
CA PHE A 122 -11.52 2.17 1.28
C PHE A 122 -10.53 1.13 1.84
N VAL A 123 -9.39 0.92 1.18
CA VAL A 123 -8.33 0.02 1.65
C VAL A 123 -7.76 0.47 2.99
N PHE A 124 -7.54 1.78 3.15
CA PHE A 124 -7.06 2.39 4.39
C PHE A 124 -8.04 2.15 5.54
N LEU A 125 -9.35 2.35 5.29
CA LEU A 125 -10.39 2.07 6.28
C LEU A 125 -10.37 0.60 6.75
N CYS A 126 -10.27 -0.36 5.83
CA CYS A 126 -10.39 -1.78 6.16
C CYS A 126 -9.15 -2.40 6.83
N PHE A 127 -7.94 -1.92 6.54
CA PHE A 127 -6.71 -2.56 7.03
C PHE A 127 -5.91 -1.75 8.04
N TYR A 128 -6.08 -0.41 8.07
CA TYR A 128 -5.31 0.46 8.95
C TYR A 128 -6.15 1.04 10.09
N LEU A 129 -7.46 1.19 9.90
CA LEU A 129 -8.39 1.78 10.88
C LEU A 129 -9.21 0.73 11.64
N ILE A 130 -9.68 -0.30 10.94
CA ILE A 130 -10.46 -1.42 11.47
C ILE A 130 -9.51 -2.58 11.77
#